data_AF-A0A1W9SYE8-F1
#
_entry.id   AF-A0A1W9SYE8-F1
#
_cell.length_a   1.000
_cell.length_b   1.000
_cell.length_c   1.000
_cell.angle_alpha   90.00
_cell.angle_beta   90.00
_cell.angle_gamma   90.00
#
_symmetry.space_group_name_H-M   'P 1'
#
loop_
_entity.id
_entity.type
_entity.pdbx_description
1 polymer ?
#
loop_
_entity_poly.entity_id
_entity_poly.type
_entity_poly.pdbx_seq_one_letter_code
_entity_poly.pdbx_strand_id
1 'polypeptide(L)'
;MEKENSIMPLFYKITLFFLTLSGFGQMPIFKRYYIADIPGLGWLANFHITHLMHYIFAGIFISLVVYSSLDFIIFRIDSARITKIIIIKIIIYLGLIITGILMIIKNFSGTPFSPNFIILLALSHFLFCILLLFFLGYHLTKKFKT
;
A
#
# COMPACT_ATOMS: atom_id res chain seq x y z
N MET A 1 12.20 31.21 7.63
CA MET A 1 11.37 30.00 7.80
C MET A 1 10.58 29.81 6.52
N GLU A 2 11.22 29.23 5.51
CA GLU A 2 10.52 28.87 4.28
C GLU A 2 9.53 27.76 4.64
N LYS A 3 8.25 28.02 4.40
CA LYS A 3 7.19 27.01 4.54
C LYS A 3 7.45 26.01 3.42
N GLU A 4 8.28 25.00 3.69
CA GLU A 4 8.62 23.96 2.73
C GLU A 4 7.29 23.33 2.29
N ASN A 5 6.83 23.71 1.09
CA ASN A 5 5.67 23.13 0.43
C ASN A 5 6.05 21.69 0.09
N SER A 6 5.98 20.80 1.09
CA SER A 6 6.40 19.42 0.91
C SER A 6 5.32 18.70 0.09
N ILE A 7 5.52 18.73 -1.23
CA ILE A 7 4.73 17.99 -2.22
C ILE A 7 4.81 16.48 -1.91
N MET A 8 5.95 16.02 -1.37
CA MET A 8 6.25 14.61 -1.13
C MET A 8 5.29 13.93 -0.11
N PRO A 9 5.02 14.50 1.08
CA PRO A 9 3.99 13.96 1.98
C PRO A 9 2.57 13.91 1.40
N LEU A 10 2.19 14.89 0.58
CA LEU A 10 0.87 14.88 -0.07
C LEU A 10 0.80 13.75 -1.11
N PHE A 11 1.83 13.63 -1.93
CA PHE A 11 1.93 12.60 -2.97
C PHE A 11 1.92 11.19 -2.37
N TYR A 12 2.62 10.98 -1.25
CA TYR A 12 2.58 9.72 -0.50
C TYR A 12 1.17 9.39 0.02
N LYS A 13 0.46 10.37 0.60
CA LYS A 13 -0.92 10.16 1.10
C LYS A 13 -1.90 9.82 -0.01
N ILE A 14 -1.83 10.53 -1.14
CA ILE A 14 -2.66 10.26 -2.32
C ILE A 14 -2.39 8.85 -2.84
N THR A 15 -1.11 8.49 -2.96
CA THR A 15 -0.70 7.14 -3.40
C THR A 15 -1.29 6.06 -2.50
N LEU A 16 -1.15 6.19 -1.18
CA LEU A 16 -1.73 5.23 -0.25
C LEU A 16 -3.25 5.16 -0.31
N PHE A 17 -3.92 6.31 -0.41
CA PHE A 17 -5.38 6.36 -0.51
C PHE A 17 -5.86 5.55 -1.70
N PHE A 18 -5.31 5.79 -2.89
CA PHE A 18 -5.71 5.07 -4.09
C PHE A 18 -5.25 3.62 -4.10
N LEU A 19 -4.10 3.29 -3.50
CA LEU A 19 -3.64 1.90 -3.38
C LEU A 19 -4.60 1.09 -2.50
N THR A 20 -5.01 1.64 -1.36
CA THR A 20 -5.99 1.03 -0.46
C THR A 20 -7.37 0.94 -1.12
N LEU A 21 -7.87 2.03 -1.70
CA LEU A 21 -9.18 2.08 -2.36
C LEU A 21 -9.27 1.06 -3.50
N SER A 22 -8.26 1.03 -4.38
CA SER A 22 -8.23 0.11 -5.50
C SER A 22 -7.99 -1.34 -5.09
N GLY A 23 -7.17 -1.60 -4.06
CA GLY A 23 -6.95 -2.95 -3.53
C GLY A 23 -8.21 -3.54 -2.90
N PHE A 24 -8.96 -2.74 -2.16
CA PHE A 24 -10.30 -3.13 -1.68
C PHE A 24 -11.30 -3.29 -2.83
N GLY A 25 -11.20 -2.48 -3.89
CA GLY A 25 -12.05 -2.58 -5.08
C GLY A 25 -11.74 -3.77 -6.01
N GLN A 26 -10.62 -4.46 -5.81
CA GLN A 26 -10.38 -5.77 -6.44
C GLN A 26 -11.19 -6.89 -5.76
N MET A 27 -11.70 -6.64 -4.56
CA MET A 27 -12.68 -7.51 -3.89
C MET A 27 -14.10 -7.00 -4.21
N PRO A 28 -15.12 -7.86 -4.27
CA PRO A 28 -16.48 -7.45 -4.63
C PRO A 28 -17.22 -6.69 -3.51
N ILE A 29 -16.50 -5.95 -2.64
CA ILE A 29 -17.07 -5.29 -1.46
C ILE A 29 -17.92 -4.07 -1.84
N PHE A 30 -17.48 -3.24 -2.80
CA PHE A 30 -18.18 -2.00 -3.12
C PHE A 30 -19.50 -2.26 -3.83
N LYS A 31 -19.58 -3.36 -4.59
CA LYS A 31 -20.85 -3.82 -5.14
C LYS A 31 -21.72 -4.49 -4.08
N ARG A 32 -21.15 -5.35 -3.22
CA ARG A 32 -21.89 -6.06 -2.16
C ARG A 32 -22.57 -5.13 -1.16
N TYR A 33 -21.99 -3.96 -0.89
CA TYR A 33 -22.52 -2.98 0.05
C TYR A 33 -23.09 -1.71 -0.63
N TYR A 34 -23.50 -1.80 -1.90
CA TYR A 34 -24.19 -0.72 -2.64
C TYR A 34 -23.41 0.61 -2.79
N ILE A 35 -22.12 0.64 -2.44
CA ILE A 35 -21.26 1.82 -2.60
C ILE A 35 -21.12 2.18 -4.09
N ALA A 36 -21.03 1.17 -4.96
CA ALA A 36 -20.95 1.36 -6.40
C ALA A 36 -22.26 1.87 -7.03
N ASP A 37 -23.37 1.85 -6.29
CA ASP A 37 -24.67 2.33 -6.77
C ASP A 37 -24.87 3.83 -6.48
N ILE A 38 -23.95 4.46 -5.74
CA ILE A 38 -23.88 5.91 -5.58
C ILE A 38 -23.51 6.53 -6.94
N PRO A 39 -24.23 7.57 -7.41
CA PRO A 39 -23.91 8.24 -8.67
C PRO A 39 -22.43 8.65 -8.77
N GLY A 40 -21.76 8.24 -9.85
CA GLY A 40 -20.34 8.50 -10.10
C GLY A 40 -19.35 7.50 -9.49
N LEU A 41 -19.80 6.54 -8.68
CA LEU A 41 -18.93 5.53 -8.03
C LEU A 41 -18.99 4.13 -8.67
N GLY A 42 -19.70 3.96 -9.79
CA GLY A 42 -19.82 2.66 -10.47
C GLY A 42 -18.48 2.04 -10.90
N TRP A 43 -17.45 2.86 -11.13
CA TRP A 43 -16.11 2.39 -11.48
C TRP A 43 -15.43 1.59 -10.35
N LEU A 44 -15.82 1.78 -9.09
CA LEU A 44 -15.31 1.02 -7.95
C LEU A 44 -15.64 -0.47 -8.02
N ALA A 45 -16.67 -0.86 -8.78
CA ALA A 45 -17.02 -2.26 -9.03
C ALA A 45 -16.42 -2.81 -10.34
N ASN A 46 -15.71 -2.00 -11.12
CA ASN A 46 -15.05 -2.45 -12.34
C ASN A 46 -13.65 -2.98 -12.02
N PHE A 47 -13.50 -4.30 -12.05
CA PHE A 47 -12.24 -4.98 -11.74
C PHE A 47 -11.07 -4.49 -12.61
N HIS A 48 -11.27 -4.23 -13.91
CA HIS A 48 -10.17 -3.78 -14.78
C HIS A 48 -9.67 -2.39 -14.39
N ILE A 49 -10.58 -1.48 -14.06
CA ILE A 49 -10.24 -0.13 -13.62
C ILE A 49 -9.51 -0.19 -12.27
N THR A 50 -10.08 -0.89 -11.29
CA THR A 50 -9.47 -0.98 -9.95
C THR A 50 -8.14 -1.70 -10.00
N HIS A 51 -8.01 -2.77 -10.79
CA HIS A 51 -6.75 -3.48 -10.98
C HIS A 51 -5.67 -2.62 -11.64
N LEU A 52 -6.00 -1.88 -12.72
CA LEU A 52 -5.07 -0.98 -13.38
C LEU A 52 -4.59 0.13 -12.43
N MET A 53 -5.52 0.77 -11.71
CA MET A 53 -5.17 1.78 -10.72
C MET A 53 -4.26 1.21 -9.63
N HIS A 54 -4.58 0.01 -9.13
CA HIS A 54 -3.76 -0.63 -8.10
C HIS A 54 -2.31 -0.82 -8.56
N TYR A 55 -2.11 -1.29 -9.80
CA TYR A 55 -0.77 -1.48 -10.36
C TYR A 55 -0.01 -0.16 -10.54
N ILE A 56 -0.68 0.88 -11.04
CA ILE A 56 -0.07 2.22 -11.21
C ILE A 56 0.38 2.76 -9.85
N PHE A 57 -0.51 2.77 -8.86
CA PHE A 57 -0.17 3.28 -7.53
C PHE A 57 0.79 2.38 -6.76
N ALA A 58 0.81 1.07 -7.03
CA ALA A 58 1.82 0.16 -6.48
C ALA A 58 3.21 0.49 -7.03
N GLY A 59 3.33 0.75 -8.34
CA GLY A 59 4.58 1.21 -8.96
C GLY A 59 5.09 2.50 -8.32
N ILE A 60 4.22 3.51 -8.18
CA ILE A 60 4.55 4.78 -7.51
C ILE A 60 4.97 4.55 -6.05
N PHE A 61 4.24 3.71 -5.32
CA PHE A 61 4.55 3.38 -3.93
C PHE A 61 5.93 2.74 -3.80
N ILE A 62 6.27 1.77 -4.66
CA ILE A 62 7.60 1.14 -4.69
C ILE A 62 8.67 2.19 -4.98
N SER A 63 8.47 3.07 -5.97
CA SER A 63 9.43 4.15 -6.26
C SER A 63 9.64 5.07 -5.06
N LEU A 64 8.58 5.44 -4.34
CA LEU A 64 8.67 6.26 -3.12
C LEU A 64 9.42 5.53 -1.99
N VAL A 65 9.16 4.23 -1.80
CA VAL A 65 9.85 3.42 -0.79
C VAL A 65 11.35 3.31 -1.13
N VAL A 66 11.69 3.05 -2.39
CA VAL A 66 13.09 2.97 -2.86
C VAL A 66 13.79 4.31 -2.66
N TYR A 67 13.20 5.41 -3.16
CA TYR A 67 13.75 6.76 -3.00
C TYR A 67 13.99 7.10 -1.53
N SER A 68 12.99 6.90 -0.68
CA SER A 68 13.10 7.20 0.76
C SER A 68 14.14 6.33 1.47
N SER A 69 14.28 5.07 1.06
CA SER A 69 15.27 4.14 1.62
C SER A 69 16.68 4.53 1.21
N LEU A 70 16.89 4.91 -0.06
CA LEU A 70 18.18 5.37 -0.55
C LEU A 70 18.60 6.69 0.11
N ASP A 71 17.69 7.66 0.22
CA ASP A 71 17.96 8.92 0.91
C ASP A 71 18.38 8.67 2.37
N PHE A 72 17.66 7.79 3.07
CA PHE A 72 17.98 7.42 4.44
C PHE A 72 19.35 6.74 4.56
N ILE A 73 19.64 5.75 3.72
CA ILE A 73 20.89 4.96 3.79
C ILE A 73 22.10 5.80 3.39
N ILE A 74 22.01 6.60 2.32
CA ILE A 74 23.15 7.32 1.74
C ILE A 74 23.46 8.59 2.55
N PHE A 75 22.43 9.34 2.95
CA PHE A 75 22.62 10.69 3.49
C PHE A 75 22.30 10.82 4.98
N ARG A 76 21.62 9.84 5.59
CA ARG A 76 21.05 10.01 6.93
C ARG A 76 21.31 8.84 7.89
N ILE A 77 22.07 7.84 7.49
CA ILE A 77 22.32 6.66 8.33
C ILE A 77 23.27 7.03 9.46
N ASP A 78 22.69 7.30 10.63
CA ASP A 78 23.39 7.38 11.90
C ASP A 78 22.97 6.13 12.68
N SER A 79 23.93 5.24 12.96
CA SER A 79 23.69 3.91 13.54
C SER A 79 22.96 3.96 14.88
N ALA A 80 22.97 5.11 15.56
CA ALA A 80 22.26 5.34 16.81
C ALA A 80 20.74 5.62 16.67
N ARG A 81 20.19 5.78 15.45
CA ARG A 81 18.81 6.30 15.24
C ARG A 81 17.78 5.30 14.69
N ILE A 82 18.12 4.02 14.51
CA ILE A 82 17.13 3.03 14.06
C ILE A 82 16.14 2.72 15.18
N THR A 83 14.98 3.37 15.13
CA THR A 83 13.90 3.13 16.09
C THR A 83 13.11 1.88 15.73
N LYS A 84 12.50 1.23 16.74
CA LYS A 84 11.58 0.09 16.55
C LYS A 84 10.47 0.40 15.54
N ILE A 85 10.02 1.67 15.48
CA ILE A 85 8.98 2.15 14.55
C ILE A 85 9.44 2.04 13.10
N ILE A 86 10.69 2.40 12.81
CA ILE A 86 11.26 2.30 11.45
C ILE A 86 11.33 0.85 11.01
N ILE A 87 11.79 -0.05 11.89
CA ILE A 87 11.86 -1.50 11.60
C ILE A 87 10.48 -2.06 11.28
N ILE A 88 9.46 -1.73 12.10
CA ILE A 88 8.08 -2.17 11.85
C ILE A 88 7.58 -1.70 10.48
N LYS A 89 7.81 -0.43 10.11
CA LYS A 89 7.43 0.09 8.80
C LYS A 89 8.11 -0.66 7.65
N ILE A 90 9.41 -0.92 7.78
CA ILE A 90 10.17 -1.65 6.76
C ILE A 90 9.59 -3.05 6.56
N ILE A 91 9.31 -3.78 7.64
CA ILE A 91 8.71 -5.11 7.57
C ILE A 91 7.35 -5.08 6.86
N ILE A 92 6.49 -4.12 7.20
CA ILE A 92 5.17 -3.98 6.58
C ILE A 92 5.30 -3.67 5.07
N TYR A 93 6.17 -2.72 4.69
CA TYR A 93 6.36 -2.36 3.29
C TYR A 93 6.96 -3.52 2.49
N LEU A 94 7.99 -4.19 3.00
CA LEU A 94 8.58 -5.35 2.34
C LEU A 94 7.55 -6.48 2.21
N GLY A 95 6.76 -6.74 3.26
CA GLY A 95 5.68 -7.71 3.23
C GLY A 95 4.66 -7.41 2.11
N LEU A 96 4.19 -6.17 2.01
CA LEU A 96 3.29 -5.72 0.94
C LEU A 96 3.91 -5.88 -0.45
N ILE A 97 5.14 -5.43 -0.64
CA ILE A 97 5.81 -5.46 -1.95
C ILE A 97 6.06 -6.90 -2.39
N ILE A 98 6.64 -7.73 -1.52
CA ILE A 98 6.96 -9.13 -1.84
C ILE A 98 5.67 -9.90 -2.14
N THR A 99 4.67 -9.80 -1.26
CA THR A 99 3.39 -10.50 -1.50
C THR A 99 2.67 -9.96 -2.72
N GLY A 100 2.74 -8.65 -2.99
CA GLY A 100 2.19 -8.02 -4.19
C GLY A 100 2.84 -8.54 -5.46
N ILE A 101 4.18 -8.60 -5.52
CA ILE A 101 4.92 -9.14 -6.67
C ILE A 101 4.53 -10.60 -6.94
N LEU A 102 4.44 -11.43 -5.90
CA LEU A 102 4.00 -12.81 -6.05
C LEU A 102 2.54 -12.90 -6.55
N MET A 103 1.67 -11.96 -6.17
CA MET A 103 0.29 -11.86 -6.66
C MET A 103 0.20 -11.39 -8.11
N ILE A 104 1.23 -10.71 -8.63
CA ILE A 104 1.37 -10.44 -10.07
C ILE A 104 1.82 -11.73 -10.76
N ILE A 105 2.83 -12.41 -10.21
CA ILE A 105 3.42 -13.61 -10.80
C ILE A 105 2.36 -14.68 -11.00
N LYS A 106 1.48 -14.94 -10.02
CA LYS A 106 0.41 -15.96 -10.15
C LYS A 106 -0.53 -15.76 -11.36
N ASN A 107 -0.55 -14.58 -11.96
CA ASN A 107 -1.41 -14.29 -13.12
C ASN A 107 -0.74 -14.70 -14.45
N PHE A 108 0.54 -15.08 -14.45
CA PHE A 108 1.21 -15.59 -15.65
C PHE A 108 0.79 -17.03 -15.98
N SER A 109 0.73 -17.35 -17.27
CA SER A 109 0.47 -18.72 -17.72
C SER A 109 1.59 -19.66 -17.27
N GLY A 110 1.23 -20.76 -16.60
CA GLY A 110 2.19 -21.79 -16.18
C GLY A 110 2.82 -21.58 -14.80
N THR A 111 2.25 -20.73 -13.94
CA THR A 111 2.78 -20.55 -12.58
C THR A 111 2.60 -21.81 -11.74
N PRO A 112 3.65 -22.30 -11.06
CA PRO A 112 3.59 -23.55 -10.29
C PRO A 112 2.94 -23.39 -8.91
N PHE A 113 2.21 -22.30 -8.66
CA PHE A 113 1.67 -22.00 -7.33
C PHE A 113 0.47 -22.88 -7.01
N SER A 114 0.52 -23.57 -5.88
CA SER A 114 -0.61 -24.37 -5.40
C SER A 114 -1.78 -23.48 -4.96
N PRO A 115 -3.03 -23.98 -4.99
CA PRO A 115 -4.19 -23.22 -4.55
C PRO A 115 -4.06 -22.69 -3.11
N ASN A 116 -3.54 -23.52 -2.19
CA ASN A 116 -3.32 -23.13 -0.79
C ASN A 116 -2.31 -21.98 -0.67
N PHE A 117 -1.26 -22.00 -1.50
CA PHE A 117 -0.27 -20.93 -1.51
C PHE A 117 -0.86 -19.61 -2.02
N ILE A 118 -1.73 -19.64 -3.04
CA ILE A 118 -2.42 -18.45 -3.55
C ILE A 118 -3.32 -17.83 -2.48
N ILE A 119 -4.04 -18.66 -1.71
CA ILE A 119 -4.89 -18.20 -0.60
C ILE A 119 -4.04 -17.58 0.51
N LEU A 120 -2.98 -18.27 0.93
CA LEU A 120 -2.03 -17.75 1.94
C LEU A 120 -1.47 -16.40 1.50
N LEU A 121 -1.09 -16.28 0.23
CA LEU A 121 -0.54 -15.08 -0.34
C LEU A 121 -1.54 -13.92 -0.31
N ALA A 122 -2.79 -14.16 -0.72
CA ALA A 122 -3.85 -13.17 -0.68
C ALA A 122 -4.16 -12.71 0.76
N LEU A 123 -4.25 -13.64 1.70
CA LEU A 123 -4.48 -13.32 3.12
C LEU A 123 -3.30 -12.56 3.73
N SER A 124 -2.07 -12.94 3.40
CA SER A 124 -0.86 -12.27 3.88
C SER A 124 -0.78 -10.85 3.35
N HIS A 125 -1.06 -10.64 2.05
CA HIS A 125 -1.08 -9.31 1.45
C HIS A 125 -2.14 -8.41 2.10
N PHE A 126 -3.34 -8.96 2.31
CA PHE A 126 -4.42 -8.26 3.01
C PHE A 126 -4.04 -7.93 4.47
N LEU A 127 -3.42 -8.87 5.19
CA LEU A 127 -2.93 -8.65 6.56
C LEU A 127 -1.93 -7.48 6.62
N PHE A 128 -0.94 -7.45 5.74
CA PHE A 128 0.02 -6.34 5.71
C PHE A 128 -0.64 -4.99 5.38
N CYS A 129 -1.67 -4.99 4.51
CA CYS A 129 -2.46 -3.78 4.23
C CYS A 129 -3.18 -3.28 5.50
N ILE A 130 -3.84 -4.18 6.24
CA ILE A 130 -4.50 -3.84 7.49
C ILE A 130 -3.50 -3.34 8.54
N LEU A 131 -2.35 -3.99 8.70
CA LEU A 131 -1.28 -3.53 9.60
C LEU A 131 -0.78 -2.13 9.23
N LEU A 132 -0.61 -1.84 7.94
CA LEU A 132 -0.23 -0.51 7.47
C LEU A 132 -1.27 0.54 7.84
N LEU A 133 -2.56 0.25 7.61
CA LEU A 133 -3.65 1.18 7.94
C LEU A 133 -3.75 1.46 9.44
N PHE A 134 -3.62 0.42 10.27
CA PHE A 134 -3.57 0.59 11.74
C PHE A 134 -2.37 1.42 12.17
N PHE A 135 -1.20 1.15 11.61
CA PHE A 135 0.02 1.91 11.90
C PHE A 135 -0.15 3.40 11.55
N LEU A 136 -0.72 3.71 10.38
CA LEU A 136 -1.01 5.07 9.96
C LEU A 136 -2.05 5.75 10.87
N GLY A 137 -3.15 5.07 11.21
CA GLY A 137 -4.19 5.58 12.09
C GLY A 137 -3.65 5.91 13.49
N TYR A 138 -2.84 5.04 14.06
CA TYR A 138 -2.18 5.28 15.35
C TYR A 138 -1.29 6.52 15.34
N HIS A 139 -0.50 6.72 14.28
CA HIS A 139 0.37 7.89 14.16
C HIS A 139 -0.41 9.19 13.90
N LEU A 140 -1.52 9.14 13.16
CA LEU A 140 -2.39 10.31 12.99
C LEU A 140 -2.96 10.77 14.32
N THR A 141 -3.49 9.87 15.14
CA THR A 141 -4.09 10.23 16.45
C THR A 141 -3.08 10.81 17.44
N LYS A 142 -1.83 10.35 17.43
CA LYS A 142 -0.77 10.95 18.26
C LYS A 142 -0.41 12.37 17.84
N LYS A 143 -0.43 12.66 16.53
CA LYS A 143 -0.12 14.00 16.01
C LYS A 143 -1.16 15.06 16.42
N PHE A 144 -2.40 14.67 16.69
CA PHE A 144 -3.46 15.59 17.15
C PHE A 144 -3.44 15.85 18.67
N LYS A 145 -2.66 15.11 19.46
CA LYS A 145 -2.56 15.26 20.92
C LYS A 145 -1.36 16.10 21.38
N THR A 146 -0.54 16.60 20.46
CA THR A 146 0.62 17.48 20.69
C THR A 146 0.44 18.77 19.92
#